data_AF-A0A1B9MMT2-F1
#
_entry.id   AF-A0A1B9MMT2-F1
#
_cell.length_a   1.000
_cell.length_b   1.000
_cell.length_c   1.000
_cell.angle_alpha   90.00
_cell.angle_beta   90.00
_cell.angle_gamma   90.00
#
_symmetry.space_group_name_H-M   'P 1'
#
loop_
_entity.id
_entity.type
_entity.pdbx_description
1 polymer ?
#
loop_
_entity_poly.entity_id
_entity_poly.type
_entity_poly.pdbx_seq_one_letter_code
_entity_poly.pdbx_strand_id
1 'polypeptide(L)'
;MIKRFAYLIFINLLCLSFTSKADEITLESIPSTEGAGLICRKNKIEINIYGETYRGKITVIKNSNRYQVISNAEYYNVPIYYHDENIKSEVVFTVTKRYFIQNKKVVSAISSDPIDKEKAEEELSLISIALKEAHENKKCLSWNIQ
;
A
#
# COMPACT_ATOMS: atom_id res chain seq x y z
N MET A 1 -38.71 35.89 11.42
CA MET A 1 -38.49 35.36 10.06
C MET A 1 -37.03 34.99 9.74
N ILE A 2 -36.09 35.05 10.70
CA ILE A 2 -34.64 34.83 10.47
C ILE A 2 -34.19 33.39 10.78
N LYS A 3 -34.95 32.63 11.58
CA LYS A 3 -34.54 31.28 12.03
C LYS A 3 -34.53 30.19 10.94
N ARG A 4 -35.17 30.41 9.79
CA ARG A 4 -35.27 29.39 8.71
C ARG A 4 -34.12 29.43 7.71
N PHE A 5 -33.43 30.57 7.56
CA PHE A 5 -32.31 30.71 6.63
C PHE A 5 -31.01 30.07 7.16
N ALA A 6 -30.76 30.16 8.46
CA ALA A 6 -29.57 29.54 9.07
C ALA A 6 -29.57 28.00 8.95
N TYR A 7 -30.76 27.38 8.94
CA TYR A 7 -30.91 25.93 8.86
C TYR A 7 -30.51 25.36 7.48
N LEU A 8 -30.77 26.12 6.40
CA LEU A 8 -30.47 25.70 5.02
C LEU A 8 -28.97 25.79 4.68
N ILE A 9 -28.21 26.68 5.35
CA ILE A 9 -26.76 26.78 5.19
C ILE A 9 -26.06 25.60 5.90
N PHE A 10 -26.56 25.20 7.08
CA PHE A 10 -26.00 24.07 7.82
C PHE A 10 -26.19 22.73 7.08
N ILE A 11 -27.31 22.52 6.40
CA ILE A 11 -27.57 21.30 5.63
C ILE A 11 -26.65 21.20 4.40
N ASN A 12 -26.34 22.34 3.75
CA ASN A 12 -25.42 22.34 2.59
C ASN A 12 -23.95 22.11 2.98
N LEU A 13 -23.52 22.54 4.18
CA LEU A 13 -22.16 22.22 4.66
C LEU A 13 -22.01 20.74 5.08
N LEU A 14 -23.10 20.09 5.50
CA LEU A 14 -23.09 18.70 5.92
C LEU A 14 -23.08 17.69 4.76
N CYS A 15 -23.48 18.09 3.54
CA CYS A 15 -23.49 17.17 2.38
C CYS A 15 -22.14 17.00 1.66
N LEU A 16 -21.07 17.70 2.08
CA LEU A 16 -19.70 17.43 1.63
C LEU A 16 -19.05 16.24 2.41
N SER A 17 -19.84 15.58 3.26
CA SER A 17 -19.42 14.48 4.11
C SER A 17 -19.15 13.18 3.33
N PHE A 18 -17.85 12.90 3.16
CA PHE A 18 -17.26 11.59 3.42
C PHE A 18 -17.69 10.39 2.56
N THR A 19 -17.47 10.46 1.25
CA THR A 19 -16.78 9.32 0.64
C THR A 19 -15.29 9.61 0.74
N SER A 20 -14.62 9.02 1.73
CA SER A 20 -13.16 8.95 1.78
C SER A 20 -12.68 8.23 0.53
N LYS A 21 -12.55 8.95 -0.59
CA LYS A 21 -11.86 8.43 -1.77
C LYS A 21 -10.47 8.00 -1.32
N ALA A 22 -10.05 6.82 -1.78
CA ALA A 22 -8.68 6.42 -1.52
C ALA A 22 -7.76 7.49 -2.12
N ASP A 23 -6.74 7.89 -1.36
CA ASP A 23 -5.67 8.70 -1.95
C ASP A 23 -4.79 7.75 -2.76
N GLU A 24 -4.64 8.03 -4.04
CA GLU A 24 -3.79 7.26 -4.93
C GLU A 24 -2.64 8.14 -5.41
N ILE A 25 -1.45 7.55 -5.49
CA ILE A 25 -0.23 8.22 -5.95
C ILE A 25 0.68 7.22 -6.66
N THR A 26 1.25 7.62 -7.79
CA THR A 26 2.35 6.90 -8.45
C THR A 26 3.65 7.19 -7.70
N LEU A 27 4.43 6.16 -7.41
CA LEU A 27 5.68 6.26 -6.68
C LEU A 27 6.86 6.24 -7.65
N GLU A 28 7.59 7.35 -7.74
CA GLU A 28 8.79 7.47 -8.57
C GLU A 28 10.04 7.02 -7.82
N SER A 29 10.02 7.03 -6.49
CA SER A 29 11.18 6.66 -5.66
C SER A 29 11.36 5.15 -5.49
N ILE A 30 10.36 4.33 -5.85
CA ILE A 30 10.46 2.86 -5.78
C ILE A 30 10.99 2.31 -7.10
N PRO A 31 12.12 1.58 -7.10
CA PRO A 31 12.66 0.96 -8.30
C PRO A 31 11.70 -0.10 -8.83
N SER A 32 11.18 0.12 -10.04
CA SER A 32 10.24 -0.76 -10.73
C SER A 32 10.36 -0.54 -12.24
N THR A 33 10.29 -1.60 -13.05
CA THR A 33 10.42 -1.45 -14.52
C THR A 33 9.13 -0.95 -15.16
N GLU A 34 7.97 -1.29 -14.56
CA GLU A 34 6.64 -0.92 -15.06
C GLU A 34 5.90 0.07 -14.14
N GLY A 35 6.56 0.53 -13.07
CA GLY A 35 6.04 1.51 -12.14
C GLY A 35 5.57 0.94 -10.80
N ALA A 36 5.33 1.85 -9.85
CA ALA A 36 4.82 1.55 -8.53
C ALA A 36 3.73 2.55 -8.15
N GLY A 37 2.80 2.12 -7.29
CA GLY A 37 1.70 2.97 -6.83
C GLY A 37 1.31 2.68 -5.39
N LEU A 38 0.92 3.72 -4.68
CA LEU A 38 0.41 3.67 -3.31
C LEU A 38 -1.06 4.06 -3.29
N ILE A 39 -1.86 3.25 -2.62
CA ILE A 39 -3.28 3.48 -2.38
C ILE A 39 -3.49 3.57 -0.87
N CYS A 40 -3.98 4.71 -0.38
CA CYS A 40 -4.22 4.97 1.02
C CYS A 40 -5.71 5.03 1.34
N ARG A 41 -6.13 4.25 2.33
CA ARG A 41 -7.48 4.24 2.91
C ARG A 41 -7.37 4.47 4.41
N LYS A 42 -8.49 4.75 5.08
CA LYS A 42 -8.50 5.07 6.53
C LYS A 42 -7.75 4.05 7.42
N ASN A 43 -7.81 2.77 7.10
CA ASN A 43 -7.26 1.67 7.92
C ASN A 43 -6.32 0.72 7.17
N LYS A 44 -6.06 0.99 5.89
CA LYS A 44 -5.16 0.20 5.05
C LYS A 44 -4.38 1.08 4.08
N ILE A 45 -3.11 0.76 3.84
CA ILE A 45 -2.38 1.18 2.64
C ILE A 45 -2.01 -0.04 1.80
N GLU A 46 -1.93 0.15 0.49
CA GLU A 46 -1.49 -0.86 -0.46
C GLU A 46 -0.41 -0.24 -1.37
N ILE A 47 0.77 -0.82 -1.36
CA ILE A 47 1.85 -0.51 -2.30
C ILE A 47 1.87 -1.61 -3.34
N ASN A 48 1.65 -1.25 -4.60
CA ASN A 48 1.73 -2.16 -5.73
C ASN A 48 3.00 -1.83 -6.51
N ILE A 49 3.79 -2.85 -6.84
CA ILE A 49 5.06 -2.73 -7.55
C ILE A 49 4.96 -3.62 -8.77
N TYR A 50 5.18 -3.06 -9.96
CA TYR A 50 5.06 -3.77 -11.23
C TYR A 50 6.41 -3.85 -11.91
N GLY A 51 6.75 -5.04 -12.37
CA GLY A 51 7.85 -5.27 -13.29
C GLY A 51 7.40 -6.12 -14.46
N GLU A 52 8.29 -6.33 -15.43
CA GLU A 52 7.96 -7.08 -16.65
C GLU A 52 7.47 -8.50 -16.32
N THR A 53 8.19 -9.22 -15.45
CA THR A 53 7.89 -10.61 -15.02
C THR A 53 7.55 -10.72 -13.53
N TYR A 54 7.28 -9.59 -12.88
CA TYR A 54 7.12 -9.49 -11.43
C TYR A 54 5.92 -8.63 -11.04
N ARG A 55 5.12 -9.09 -10.08
CA ARG A 55 4.05 -8.29 -9.46
C ARG A 55 4.13 -8.40 -7.95
N GLY A 56 4.44 -7.28 -7.30
CA GLY A 56 4.49 -7.16 -5.85
C GLY A 56 3.30 -6.38 -5.30
N LYS A 57 2.77 -6.82 -4.16
CA LYS A 57 1.77 -6.09 -3.38
C LYS A 57 2.08 -6.17 -1.89
N ILE A 58 2.36 -5.03 -1.29
CA ILE A 58 2.54 -4.87 0.16
C ILE A 58 1.30 -4.18 0.72
N THR A 59 0.59 -4.86 1.61
CA THR A 59 -0.61 -4.34 2.28
C THR A 59 -0.32 -4.12 3.75
N VAL A 60 -0.46 -2.88 4.24
CA VAL A 60 -0.31 -2.55 5.66
C VAL A 60 -1.67 -2.19 6.23
N ILE A 61 -2.09 -2.91 7.28
CA ILE A 61 -3.39 -2.77 7.93
C ILE A 61 -3.17 -2.23 9.34
N LYS A 62 -3.87 -1.15 9.68
CA LYS A 62 -3.82 -0.57 11.03
C LYS A 62 -4.66 -1.41 11.99
N ASN A 63 -4.01 -1.98 13.01
CA ASN A 63 -4.68 -2.56 14.18
C ASN A 63 -4.52 -1.61 15.39
N SER A 64 -5.17 -1.91 16.50
CA SER A 64 -5.24 -1.03 17.68
C SER A 64 -3.87 -0.52 18.16
N ASN A 65 -2.89 -1.41 18.30
CA ASN A 65 -1.58 -1.10 18.89
C ASN A 65 -0.39 -1.46 17.98
N ARG A 66 -0.65 -1.93 16.75
CA ARG A 66 0.37 -2.38 15.80
C ARG A 66 -0.16 -2.32 14.37
N TYR A 67 0.73 -2.43 13.41
CA TYR A 67 0.39 -2.58 12.00
C TYR A 67 0.66 -4.02 11.58
N GLN A 68 -0.27 -4.62 10.85
CA GLN A 68 -0.04 -5.91 10.20
C GLN A 68 0.36 -5.66 8.76
N VAL A 69 1.44 -6.29 8.32
CA VAL A 69 1.87 -6.27 6.92
C VAL A 69 1.64 -7.63 6.30
N ILE A 70 1.09 -7.62 5.09
CA ILE A 70 0.94 -8.79 4.22
C ILE A 70 1.60 -8.42 2.89
N SER A 71 2.68 -9.10 2.55
CA SER A 71 3.41 -8.91 1.31
C SER A 71 3.22 -10.14 0.43
N ASN A 72 2.79 -9.92 -0.81
CA ASN A 72 2.65 -10.96 -1.82
C ASN A 72 3.48 -10.56 -3.04
N ALA A 73 4.31 -11.47 -3.53
CA ALA A 73 5.08 -11.31 -4.75
C ALA A 73 4.80 -12.49 -5.68
N GLU A 74 4.38 -12.20 -6.90
CA GLU A 74 4.17 -13.16 -7.98
C GLU A 74 5.30 -13.02 -9.01
N TYR A 75 5.85 -14.15 -9.43
CA TYR A 75 6.85 -14.23 -10.48
C TYR A 75 6.30 -15.05 -11.65
N TYR A 76 6.52 -14.54 -12.84
CA TYR A 76 5.95 -15.06 -14.07
C TYR A 76 7.05 -15.68 -14.95
N ASN A 77 6.71 -16.74 -15.68
CA ASN A 77 7.62 -17.41 -16.63
C ASN A 77 8.05 -16.50 -17.80
N VAL A 78 7.19 -15.57 -18.20
CA VAL A 78 7.38 -14.58 -19.27
C VAL A 78 6.74 -13.25 -18.85
N PRO A 79 6.93 -12.14 -19.60
CA PRO A 79 6.33 -10.87 -19.22
C PRO A 79 4.81 -10.95 -19.04
N ILE A 80 4.26 -10.20 -18.09
CA ILE A 80 2.91 -10.39 -17.53
C ILE A 80 1.77 -10.27 -18.59
N TYR A 81 2.06 -9.66 -19.74
CA TYR A 81 1.13 -9.51 -20.87
C TYR A 81 1.60 -10.19 -22.15
N TYR A 82 2.67 -10.98 -22.08
CA TYR A 82 3.18 -11.73 -23.22
C TYR A 82 2.22 -12.87 -23.58
N HIS A 83 1.85 -12.93 -24.85
CA HIS A 83 1.02 -13.98 -25.41
C HIS A 83 1.49 -14.32 -26.82
N ASP A 84 1.84 -15.58 -27.03
CA ASP A 84 2.12 -16.21 -28.31
C ASP A 84 1.37 -17.55 -28.37
N GLU A 85 1.24 -18.16 -29.55
CA GLU A 85 0.50 -19.40 -29.78
C GLU A 85 0.91 -20.56 -28.86
N ASN A 86 2.19 -20.58 -28.43
CA ASN A 86 2.76 -21.66 -27.62
C ASN A 86 3.15 -21.25 -26.19
N ILE A 87 3.17 -19.96 -25.88
CA ILE A 87 3.67 -19.45 -24.60
C ILE A 87 2.73 -18.36 -24.09
N LYS A 88 2.26 -18.53 -22.86
CA LYS A 88 1.47 -17.54 -22.15
C LYS A 88 2.09 -17.24 -20.79
N SER A 89 1.86 -16.03 -20.33
CA SER A 89 2.19 -15.58 -18.99
C SER A 89 1.46 -16.41 -17.93
N GLU A 90 2.22 -17.10 -17.10
CA GLU A 90 1.75 -17.88 -15.97
C GLU A 90 2.60 -17.61 -14.73
N VAL A 91 1.95 -17.56 -13.56
CA VAL A 91 2.65 -17.46 -12.28
C VAL A 91 3.37 -18.78 -12.02
N VAL A 92 4.70 -18.73 -11.95
CA VAL A 92 5.53 -19.91 -11.63
C VAL A 92 5.89 -19.99 -10.16
N PHE A 93 5.85 -18.87 -9.46
CA PHE A 93 6.24 -18.80 -8.06
C PHE A 93 5.52 -17.65 -7.34
N THR A 94 5.09 -17.91 -6.10
CA THR A 94 4.46 -16.91 -5.24
C THR A 94 5.12 -16.91 -3.88
N VAL A 95 5.50 -15.74 -3.39
CA VAL A 95 6.00 -15.54 -2.02
C VAL A 95 4.97 -14.73 -1.25
N THR A 96 4.49 -15.30 -0.15
CA THR A 96 3.61 -14.60 0.80
C THR A 96 4.31 -14.46 2.14
N LYS A 97 4.42 -13.22 2.62
CA LYS A 97 4.95 -12.91 3.95
C LYS A 97 3.89 -12.21 4.78
N ARG A 98 3.95 -12.44 6.09
CA ARG A 98 3.17 -11.66 7.06
C ARG A 98 4.02 -11.39 8.29
N TYR A 99 3.99 -10.13 8.72
CA TYR A 99 4.71 -9.65 9.88
C TYR A 99 3.97 -8.45 10.50
N PHE A 100 4.45 -7.99 11.65
CA PHE A 100 3.87 -6.87 12.37
C PHE A 100 4.90 -5.79 12.63
N ILE A 101 4.48 -4.54 12.46
CA ILE A 101 5.27 -3.35 12.78
C ILE A 101 4.68 -2.66 14.01
N GLN A 102 5.53 -2.22 14.91
CA GLN A 102 5.18 -1.36 16.03
C GLN A 102 6.38 -0.47 16.35
N ASN A 103 6.17 0.82 16.63
CA ASN A 103 7.27 1.74 16.97
C ASN A 103 8.36 1.78 15.88
N LYS A 104 7.96 1.80 14.60
CA LYS A 104 8.81 1.76 13.39
C LYS A 104 9.76 0.56 13.33
N LYS A 105 9.40 -0.55 13.98
CA LYS A 105 10.23 -1.77 14.02
C LYS A 105 9.39 -2.99 13.72
N VAL A 106 10.00 -3.98 13.07
CA VAL A 106 9.39 -5.30 12.93
C VAL A 106 9.42 -6.00 14.29
N VAL A 107 8.24 -6.26 14.86
CA VAL A 107 8.11 -6.87 16.21
C VAL A 107 7.75 -8.35 16.19
N SER A 108 7.26 -8.86 15.07
CA SER A 108 7.07 -10.29 14.86
C SER A 108 6.97 -10.59 13.37
N ALA A 109 7.83 -11.47 12.87
CA ALA A 109 7.62 -12.16 11.60
C ALA A 109 7.06 -13.55 11.91
N ILE A 110 6.22 -14.11 11.02
CA ILE A 110 5.70 -15.47 11.21
C ILE A 110 6.82 -16.51 11.18
N SER A 111 7.92 -16.20 10.48
CA SER A 111 9.12 -17.03 10.42
C SER A 111 10.21 -16.47 11.32
N SER A 112 10.89 -17.37 12.05
CA SER A 112 12.08 -17.05 12.84
C SER A 112 13.37 -17.08 12.01
N ASP A 113 13.28 -17.34 10.70
CA ASP A 113 14.41 -17.33 9.79
C ASP A 113 15.01 -15.91 9.68
N PRO A 114 16.33 -15.71 9.92
CA PRO A 114 16.99 -14.43 9.74
C PRO A 114 16.75 -13.79 8.37
N ILE A 115 16.65 -14.58 7.30
CA ILE A 115 16.41 -14.11 5.92
C ILE A 115 15.02 -13.45 5.83
N ASP A 116 14.01 -14.02 6.47
CA ASP A 116 12.65 -13.47 6.47
C ASP A 116 12.57 -12.18 7.28
N LYS A 117 13.38 -12.07 8.34
CA LYS A 117 13.50 -10.83 9.12
C LYS A 117 14.17 -9.71 8.32
N GLU A 118 15.29 -10.00 7.66
CA GLU A 118 15.99 -9.04 6.79
C GLU A 118 15.05 -8.49 5.70
N LYS A 119 14.36 -9.39 5.00
CA LYS A 119 13.38 -9.01 3.98
C LYS A 119 12.20 -8.18 4.53
N ALA A 120 11.78 -8.40 5.78
CA ALA A 120 10.73 -7.60 6.40
C ALA A 120 11.21 -6.18 6.74
N GLU A 121 12.48 -6.01 7.12
CA GLU A 121 13.09 -4.70 7.34
C GLU A 121 13.29 -3.93 6.02
N GLU A 122 13.67 -4.62 4.94
CA GLU A 122 13.72 -4.04 3.59
C GLU A 122 12.35 -3.52 3.14
N GLU A 123 11.30 -4.32 3.32
CA GLU A 123 9.94 -3.90 2.99
C GLU A 123 9.44 -2.76 3.89
N LEU A 124 9.83 -2.73 5.17
CA LEU A 124 9.56 -1.60 6.06
C LEU A 124 10.22 -0.31 5.56
N SER A 125 11.45 -0.41 5.04
CA SER A 125 12.14 0.71 4.39
C SER A 125 11.37 1.20 3.17
N LEU A 126 10.94 0.29 2.28
CA LEU A 126 10.10 0.63 1.12
C LEU A 126 8.79 1.31 1.51
N ILE A 127 8.10 0.81 2.55
CA ILE A 127 6.87 1.43 3.05
C ILE A 127 7.15 2.86 3.56
N SER A 128 8.27 3.06 4.26
CA SER A 128 8.67 4.37 4.78
C SER A 128 8.98 5.37 3.67
N ILE A 129 9.65 4.91 2.61
CA ILE A 129 9.93 5.71 1.40
C ILE A 129 8.63 6.10 0.69
N ALA A 130 7.73 5.14 0.46
CA ALA A 130 6.43 5.39 -0.18
C ALA A 130 5.59 6.43 0.57
N LEU A 131 5.50 6.30 1.90
CA LEU A 131 4.76 7.24 2.73
C LEU A 131 5.40 8.63 2.74
N LYS A 132 6.74 8.70 2.74
CA LYS A 132 7.45 9.98 2.67
C LYS A 132 7.15 10.71 1.35
N GLU A 133 7.28 10.04 0.22
CA GLU A 133 6.98 10.61 -1.10
C GLU A 133 5.51 11.05 -1.19
N ALA A 134 4.58 10.24 -0.67
CA ALA A 134 3.17 10.60 -0.61
C ALA A 134 2.92 11.87 0.21
N HIS A 135 3.57 12.01 1.38
CA HIS A 135 3.44 13.20 2.20
C HIS A 135 4.03 14.45 1.55
N GLU A 136 5.16 14.34 0.86
CA GLU A 136 5.75 15.42 0.07
C GLU A 136 4.78 15.90 -1.04
N ASN A 137 4.02 14.96 -1.61
CA ASN A 137 2.96 15.22 -2.58
C ASN A 137 1.59 15.56 -1.95
N LYS A 138 1.53 15.80 -0.64
CA LYS A 138 0.31 16.14 0.12
C LYS A 138 -0.80 15.09 0.04
N LYS A 139 -0.43 13.82 -0.15
CA LYS A 139 -1.31 12.64 -0.16
C LYS A 139 -1.06 11.77 1.07
N CYS A 140 -2.02 10.92 1.43
CA CYS A 140 -1.87 9.93 2.50
C CYS A 140 -1.55 10.48 3.90
N LEU A 141 -1.76 11.77 4.16
CA LEU A 141 -1.33 12.47 5.39
C LEU A 141 -1.87 11.89 6.71
N SER A 142 -2.91 11.06 6.64
CA SER A 142 -3.46 10.35 7.81
C SER A 142 -2.63 9.12 8.23
N TRP A 143 -1.64 8.74 7.42
CA TRP A 143 -0.78 7.59 7.66
C TRP A 143 0.55 8.00 8.27
N ASN A 144 0.83 7.41 9.42
CA ASN A 144 2.16 7.46 10.00
C ASN A 144 2.37 6.13 10.70
N ILE A 145 3.38 5.39 10.27
CA ILE A 145 3.81 4.19 10.98
C ILE A 145 4.64 4.69 12.14
N GLN A 146 3.95 4.97 13.25
CA GLN A 146 4.56 5.13 14.56
C GLN A 146 4.78 3.76 15.14
#